data_AF-A0AAW8LIP6-F1
#
_entry.id   AF-A0AAW8LIP6-F1
#
_cell.length_a   1.000
_cell.length_b   1.000
_cell.length_c   1.000
_cell.angle_alpha   90.00
_cell.angle_beta   90.00
_cell.angle_gamma   90.00
#
_symmetry.space_group_name_H-M   'P 1'
#
loop_
_entity.id
_entity.type
_entity.pdbx_description
1 polymer ?
#
loop_
_entity_poly.entity_id
_entity_poly.type
_entity_poly.pdbx_seq_one_letter_code
_entity_poly.pdbx_strand_id
1 'polypeptide(L)'
;MLNGEFDPDKFREALLSGNVRKDLKLRLKDDRSQRKWAEQERESKDDKKGSRPMFLRPQDISGDYDFKRALRTTLGMPEGQTRIMTQEDLRAFAANIEQMQQAYKGGITVEQVISLSTQDDIDRANKQIHVALPQGQKDGVVHFITNASRQTTEKDPRAPRFHHVNVEFLAFNELVFNPDKIKTTTVQNRLAKGKVKIECDCGRFKYWLRYLNTVAGTVVGRKEGGFPKEKNPGLTGIACKHILRVMHFVKSQPGQHYLAQALAKERTKQVGQRHRVGKNENIRQLSEQIVRANTKRNEIKPNLMREVAKIERKAQAAANALLKKQKATQTKAQAIQKLKSLHSMGLLTDSEFEILSKK
;
A
#
# COMPACT_ATOMS: atom_id res chain seq x y z
N MET A 1 -9.34 0.43 -32.74
CA MET A 1 -8.81 -0.31 -31.58
C MET A 1 -7.70 0.52 -30.93
N LEU A 2 -7.66 0.66 -29.60
CA LEU A 2 -6.54 1.31 -28.91
C LEU A 2 -5.34 0.36 -28.92
N ASN A 3 -4.37 0.64 -29.80
CA ASN A 3 -3.08 -0.05 -29.94
C ASN A 3 -3.15 -1.58 -30.05
N GLY A 4 -4.30 -2.13 -30.43
CA GLY A 4 -4.53 -3.56 -30.43
C GLY A 4 -4.48 -4.21 -29.04
N GLU A 5 -4.52 -3.49 -27.92
CA GLU A 5 -4.47 -4.10 -26.57
C GLU A 5 -5.77 -3.96 -25.77
N PHE A 6 -6.74 -3.19 -26.27
CA PHE A 6 -8.01 -2.96 -25.61
C PHE A 6 -9.18 -2.84 -26.61
N ASP A 7 -10.24 -3.59 -26.34
CA ASP A 7 -11.52 -3.56 -27.06
C ASP A 7 -12.55 -2.77 -26.23
N PRO A 8 -12.77 -1.48 -26.54
CA PRO A 8 -13.63 -0.61 -25.74
C PRO A 8 -15.11 -1.00 -25.79
N ASP A 9 -15.56 -1.61 -26.89
CA ASP A 9 -16.98 -1.92 -27.09
C ASP A 9 -17.39 -3.13 -26.24
N LYS A 10 -16.56 -4.18 -26.21
CA LYS A 10 -16.77 -5.32 -25.29
C LYS A 10 -16.72 -4.91 -23.83
N PHE A 11 -15.85 -3.95 -23.48
CA PHE A 11 -15.78 -3.42 -22.13
C PHE A 11 -17.04 -2.61 -21.77
N ARG A 12 -17.53 -1.79 -22.71
CA ARG A 12 -18.77 -1.03 -22.55
C ARG A 12 -20.00 -1.94 -22.39
N GLU A 13 -20.10 -2.99 -23.19
CA GLU A 13 -21.15 -3.99 -23.11
C GLU A 13 -21.15 -4.69 -21.74
N ALA A 14 -19.96 -5.10 -21.27
CA ALA A 14 -19.80 -5.70 -19.94
C ALA A 14 -20.29 -4.77 -18.82
N LEU A 15 -19.99 -3.46 -18.89
CA LEU A 15 -20.47 -2.48 -17.93
C LEU A 15 -22.00 -2.30 -17.97
N LEU A 16 -22.59 -2.30 -19.17
CA LEU A 16 -24.03 -2.09 -19.39
C LEU A 16 -24.88 -3.27 -18.91
N SER A 17 -24.41 -4.49 -19.17
CA SER A 17 -25.08 -5.75 -18.79
C SER A 17 -25.30 -5.91 -17.28
N GLY A 18 -24.61 -5.10 -16.44
CA GLY A 18 -24.74 -5.16 -14.98
C GLY A 18 -24.11 -6.40 -14.35
N ASN A 19 -23.50 -7.29 -15.14
CA ASN A 19 -22.88 -8.54 -14.68
C ASN A 19 -21.62 -8.33 -13.84
N VAL A 20 -21.00 -7.15 -13.96
CA VAL A 20 -19.83 -6.72 -13.19
C VAL A 20 -19.94 -6.96 -11.69
N ARG A 21 -21.12 -6.72 -11.10
CA ARG A 21 -21.30 -6.90 -9.65
C ARG A 21 -21.51 -8.36 -9.26
N LYS A 22 -22.21 -9.12 -10.11
CA LYS A 22 -22.38 -10.57 -9.92
C LYS A 22 -21.01 -11.25 -9.99
N ASP A 23 -20.20 -10.85 -10.97
CA ASP A 23 -18.82 -11.30 -11.13
C ASP A 23 -17.95 -10.99 -9.91
N LEU A 24 -17.95 -9.75 -9.39
CA LEU A 24 -17.22 -9.44 -8.14
C LEU A 24 -17.65 -10.33 -6.97
N LYS A 25 -18.96 -10.55 -6.79
CA LYS A 25 -19.47 -11.42 -5.71
C LYS A 25 -19.00 -12.87 -5.89
N LEU A 26 -18.98 -13.37 -7.12
CA LEU A 26 -18.47 -14.71 -7.44
C LEU A 26 -16.97 -14.80 -7.12
N ARG A 27 -16.14 -13.83 -7.57
CA ARG A 27 -14.70 -13.84 -7.26
C ARG A 27 -14.40 -13.78 -5.77
N LEU A 28 -15.17 -13.00 -5.01
CA LEU A 28 -15.03 -12.98 -3.55
C LEU A 28 -15.46 -14.30 -2.90
N LYS A 29 -16.48 -14.98 -3.44
CA LYS A 29 -16.90 -16.30 -2.99
C LYS A 29 -15.82 -17.33 -3.30
N ASP A 30 -15.23 -17.30 -4.48
CA ASP A 30 -14.16 -18.20 -4.90
C ASP A 30 -12.87 -17.98 -4.09
N ASP A 31 -12.54 -16.74 -3.75
CA ASP A 31 -11.40 -16.47 -2.86
C ASP A 31 -11.64 -17.03 -1.45
N ARG A 32 -12.88 -16.95 -0.95
CA ARG A 32 -13.25 -17.54 0.35
C ARG A 32 -13.23 -19.07 0.30
N SER A 33 -13.71 -19.69 -0.78
CA SER A 33 -13.70 -21.14 -0.91
C SER A 33 -12.28 -21.69 -1.05
N GLN A 34 -11.44 -21.05 -1.86
CA GLN A 34 -10.01 -21.36 -1.97
C GLN A 34 -9.31 -21.26 -0.61
N ARG A 35 -9.64 -20.24 0.19
CA ARG A 35 -9.12 -20.11 1.55
C ARG A 35 -9.57 -21.26 2.43
N LYS A 36 -10.88 -21.52 2.49
CA LYS A 36 -11.43 -22.59 3.32
C LYS A 36 -10.81 -23.93 2.95
N TRP A 37 -10.61 -24.18 1.66
CA TRP A 37 -9.90 -25.36 1.17
C TRP A 37 -8.44 -25.38 1.61
N ALA A 38 -7.71 -24.26 1.47
CA ALA A 38 -6.32 -24.18 1.92
C ALA A 38 -6.16 -24.31 3.45
N GLU A 39 -7.12 -23.82 4.23
CA GLU A 39 -7.18 -24.00 5.70
C GLU A 39 -7.52 -25.45 6.06
N GLN A 40 -8.50 -26.05 5.39
CA GLN A 40 -8.84 -27.46 5.57
C GLN A 40 -7.72 -28.40 5.13
N GLU A 41 -6.99 -28.10 4.06
CA GLU A 41 -5.78 -28.84 3.69
C GLU A 41 -4.65 -28.69 4.71
N ARG A 42 -4.60 -27.55 5.43
CA ARG A 42 -3.65 -27.35 6.53
C ARG A 42 -4.06 -28.16 7.77
N GLU A 43 -5.35 -28.19 8.10
CA GLU A 43 -5.89 -28.86 9.29
C GLU A 43 -6.03 -30.38 9.12
N SER A 44 -6.28 -30.89 7.90
CA SER A 44 -6.51 -32.32 7.63
C SER A 44 -5.22 -33.14 7.39
N LYS A 45 -4.05 -32.50 7.29
CA LYS A 45 -2.76 -33.16 6.98
C LYS A 45 -1.86 -33.24 8.21
N ASP A 46 -2.28 -34.02 9.20
CA ASP A 46 -1.44 -34.44 10.33
C ASP A 46 -0.24 -35.33 9.91
N ASP A 47 -0.23 -35.90 8.70
CA ASP A 47 0.55 -37.11 8.42
C ASP A 47 1.62 -37.07 7.32
N LYS A 48 2.34 -35.95 7.09
CA LYS A 48 3.64 -36.00 6.35
C LYS A 48 4.71 -35.09 6.95
N LYS A 49 5.48 -35.65 7.89
CA LYS A 49 6.87 -35.28 8.20
C LYS A 49 7.70 -35.38 6.91
N GLY A 50 8.03 -34.27 6.25
CA GLY A 50 8.88 -34.35 5.05
C GLY A 50 9.26 -33.03 4.41
N SER A 51 8.31 -32.25 3.93
CA SER A 51 8.64 -30.98 3.25
C SER A 51 7.42 -30.08 3.17
N ARG A 52 7.10 -29.41 4.28
CA ARG A 52 6.09 -28.35 4.29
C ARG A 52 6.75 -27.05 3.81
N PRO A 53 6.24 -26.33 2.79
CA PRO A 53 6.58 -24.92 2.63
C PRO A 53 5.93 -24.15 3.78
N MET A 54 6.64 -24.07 4.91
CA MET A 54 6.21 -23.28 6.06
C MET A 54 6.39 -21.80 5.71
N PHE A 55 5.29 -21.07 5.55
CA PHE A 55 5.34 -19.62 5.34
C PHE A 55 5.88 -18.97 6.62
N LEU A 56 6.99 -18.24 6.52
CA LEU A 56 7.47 -17.43 7.64
C LEU A 56 6.40 -16.41 8.00
N ARG A 57 5.84 -16.51 9.21
CA ARG A 57 5.02 -15.45 9.80
C ARG A 57 5.89 -14.57 10.69
N PRO A 58 5.52 -13.30 10.93
CA PRO A 58 6.23 -12.45 11.87
C PRO A 58 6.38 -13.02 13.29
N GLN A 59 5.43 -13.88 13.72
CA GLN A 59 5.45 -14.56 15.02
C GLN A 59 6.39 -15.77 15.07
N ASP A 60 6.70 -16.38 13.92
CA ASP A 60 7.62 -17.52 13.82
C ASP A 60 9.10 -17.06 13.97
N ILE A 61 9.32 -15.76 14.21
CA ILE A 61 10.64 -15.13 14.41
C ILE A 61 10.97 -14.99 15.92
N SER A 62 9.98 -15.07 16.82
CA SER A 62 10.12 -14.68 18.23
C SER A 62 10.24 -15.83 19.25
N GLY A 63 10.41 -17.09 18.84
CA GLY A 63 10.43 -18.24 19.76
C GLY A 63 11.44 -19.35 19.44
N ASP A 64 11.83 -20.10 20.48
CA ASP A 64 12.76 -21.25 20.46
C ASP A 64 12.22 -22.41 19.61
N TYR A 65 12.61 -22.48 18.33
CA TYR A 65 12.42 -23.68 17.50
C TYR A 65 13.61 -23.87 16.55
N ASP A 66 14.05 -25.11 16.37
CA ASP A 66 15.29 -25.50 15.69
C ASP A 66 15.29 -25.11 14.19
N PHE A 67 16.04 -24.04 13.90
CA PHE A 67 16.02 -23.25 12.66
C PHE A 67 16.75 -23.87 11.44
N LYS A 68 17.34 -25.06 11.56
CA LYS A 68 18.32 -25.56 10.58
C LYS A 68 17.79 -25.94 9.19
N ARG A 69 16.46 -26.07 8.98
CA ARG A 69 15.91 -26.57 7.69
C ARG A 69 15.02 -25.59 6.91
N ALA A 70 14.58 -24.47 7.48
CA ALA A 70 13.50 -23.65 6.88
C ALA A 70 13.89 -22.21 6.48
N LEU A 71 15.08 -21.74 6.87
CA LEU A 71 15.49 -20.35 6.68
C LEU A 71 16.48 -20.18 5.53
N ARG A 72 16.04 -20.43 4.30
CA ARG A 72 16.82 -20.05 3.12
C ARG A 72 16.37 -18.65 2.67
N THR A 73 17.27 -17.68 2.74
CA THR A 73 17.04 -16.30 2.25
C THR A 73 17.91 -16.01 1.04
N THR A 74 17.40 -15.17 0.13
CA THR A 74 18.16 -14.58 -0.98
C THR A 74 18.66 -13.17 -0.65
N LEU A 75 18.48 -12.69 0.60
CA LEU A 75 18.95 -11.38 1.03
C LEU A 75 20.50 -11.32 0.97
N GLY A 76 21.01 -10.41 0.14
CA GLY A 76 22.45 -10.15 -0.03
C GLY A 76 23.19 -11.12 -0.97
N MET A 77 22.47 -12.04 -1.63
CA MET A 77 23.05 -13.00 -2.57
C MET A 77 22.67 -12.66 -4.02
N PRO A 78 23.51 -12.98 -5.01
CA PRO A 78 23.15 -12.91 -6.43
C PRO A 78 21.89 -13.74 -6.73
N GLU A 79 21.17 -13.41 -7.81
CA GLU A 79 19.94 -14.10 -8.19
C GLU A 79 20.10 -15.63 -8.16
N GLY A 80 19.19 -16.30 -7.46
CA GLY A 80 19.12 -17.77 -7.39
C GLY A 80 19.94 -18.43 -6.28
N GLN A 81 20.79 -17.70 -5.54
CA GLN A 81 21.53 -18.27 -4.40
C GLN A 81 20.80 -18.02 -3.08
N THR A 82 20.60 -19.08 -2.30
CA THR A 82 20.01 -18.99 -0.97
C THR A 82 21.04 -19.28 0.12
N ARG A 83 21.19 -18.38 1.09
CA ARG A 83 21.96 -18.62 2.32
C ARG A 83 21.04 -18.95 3.49
N ILE A 84 21.57 -19.63 4.50
CA ILE A 84 20.86 -19.87 5.77
C ILE A 84 20.73 -18.53 6.48
N MET A 85 19.51 -18.10 6.87
CA MET A 85 19.34 -16.86 7.64
C MET A 85 19.95 -17.04 9.02
N THR A 86 20.77 -16.07 9.42
CA THR A 86 21.29 -15.99 10.78
C THR A 86 20.24 -15.42 11.72
N GLN A 87 20.40 -15.62 13.03
CA GLN A 87 19.54 -15.00 14.05
C GLN A 87 19.57 -13.47 13.97
N GLU A 88 20.69 -12.90 13.54
CA GLU A 88 20.87 -11.47 13.30
C GLU A 88 20.05 -10.97 12.11
N ASP A 89 20.02 -11.73 11.00
CA ASP A 89 19.19 -11.42 9.84
C ASP A 89 17.69 -11.39 10.21
N LEU A 90 17.26 -12.32 11.05
CA LEU A 90 15.88 -12.39 11.53
C LEU A 90 15.52 -11.20 12.42
N ARG A 91 16.42 -10.81 13.33
CA ARG A 91 16.24 -9.62 14.18
C ARG A 91 16.23 -8.34 13.35
N ALA A 92 17.15 -8.20 12.39
CA ALA A 92 17.17 -7.08 11.47
C ALA A 92 15.89 -7.02 10.62
N PHE A 93 15.41 -8.16 10.15
CA PHE A 93 14.15 -8.26 9.41
C PHE A 93 12.94 -7.86 10.26
N ALA A 94 12.86 -8.33 11.52
CA ALA A 94 11.81 -7.95 12.45
C ALA A 94 11.83 -6.44 12.76
N ALA A 95 13.01 -5.88 13.05
CA ALA A 95 13.17 -4.45 13.29
C ALA A 95 12.78 -3.61 12.06
N ASN A 96 13.15 -4.06 10.86
CA ASN A 96 12.74 -3.41 9.60
C ASN A 96 11.23 -3.49 9.39
N ILE A 97 10.58 -4.60 9.74
CA ILE A 97 9.12 -4.73 9.69
C ILE A 97 8.46 -3.72 10.64
N GLU A 98 8.92 -3.61 11.88
CA GLU A 98 8.37 -2.66 12.84
C GLU A 98 8.57 -1.21 12.38
N GLN A 99 9.75 -0.89 11.86
CA GLN A 99 10.04 0.43 11.31
C GLN A 99 9.14 0.75 10.11
N MET A 100 8.92 -0.21 9.21
CA MET A 100 8.01 -0.07 8.08
C MET A 100 6.56 0.11 8.54
N GLN A 101 6.11 -0.68 9.52
CA GLN A 101 4.79 -0.54 10.11
C GLN A 101 4.60 0.83 10.76
N GLN A 102 5.59 1.36 11.46
CA GLN A 102 5.53 2.71 12.01
C GLN A 102 5.54 3.78 10.93
N ALA A 103 6.38 3.65 9.90
CA ALA A 103 6.47 4.59 8.79
C ALA A 103 5.15 4.70 8.01
N TYR A 104 4.46 3.56 7.83
CA TYR A 104 3.23 3.46 7.05
C TYR A 104 1.96 3.22 7.89
N LYS A 105 2.02 3.41 9.22
CA LYS A 105 0.90 3.20 10.19
C LYS A 105 -0.41 3.93 9.82
N GLY A 106 -0.33 4.89 8.91
CA GLY A 106 -1.47 5.63 8.37
C GLY A 106 -1.56 5.57 6.84
N GLY A 107 -1.16 4.48 6.19
CA GLY A 107 -1.26 4.29 4.73
C GLY A 107 -0.08 4.83 3.93
N ILE A 108 -0.09 4.57 2.62
CA ILE A 108 0.94 4.99 1.66
C ILE A 108 0.43 6.13 0.79
N THR A 109 1.27 7.11 0.46
CA THR A 109 0.80 8.20 -0.41
C THR A 109 0.63 7.76 -1.86
N VAL A 110 -0.33 8.35 -2.57
CA VAL A 110 -0.58 8.05 -3.98
C VAL A 110 0.69 8.19 -4.85
N GLU A 111 1.53 9.19 -4.54
CA GLU A 111 2.81 9.39 -5.25
C GLU A 111 3.81 8.25 -4.97
N GLN A 112 3.93 7.84 -3.70
CA GLN A 112 4.80 6.73 -3.32
C GLN A 112 4.35 5.41 -3.95
N VAL A 113 3.05 5.17 -4.09
CA VAL A 113 2.54 3.97 -4.79
C VAL A 113 3.06 3.91 -6.23
N ILE A 114 3.07 5.05 -6.93
CA ILE A 114 3.57 5.12 -8.31
C ILE A 114 5.10 5.00 -8.33
N SER A 115 5.80 5.79 -7.52
CA SER A 115 7.27 5.87 -7.56
C SER A 115 7.98 4.63 -7.04
N LEU A 116 7.41 3.91 -6.07
CA LEU A 116 8.01 2.70 -5.47
C LEU A 116 7.55 1.40 -6.17
N SER A 117 6.75 1.50 -7.23
CA SER A 117 6.41 0.35 -8.06
C SER A 117 7.52 0.05 -9.06
N THR A 118 7.59 -1.20 -9.53
CA THR A 118 8.60 -1.61 -10.50
C THR A 118 8.35 -0.94 -11.84
N GLN A 119 9.43 -0.64 -12.57
CA GLN A 119 9.31 -0.03 -13.90
C GLN A 119 8.53 -0.93 -14.87
N ASP A 120 8.69 -2.26 -14.79
CA ASP A 120 7.90 -3.21 -15.59
C ASP A 120 6.39 -3.08 -15.35
N ASP A 121 5.95 -2.99 -14.08
CA ASP A 121 4.53 -2.83 -13.77
C ASP A 121 4.00 -1.46 -14.26
N ILE A 122 4.83 -0.42 -14.29
CA ILE A 122 4.50 0.91 -14.84
C ILE A 122 4.38 0.85 -16.36
N ASP A 123 5.34 0.26 -17.06
CA ASP A 123 5.33 0.16 -18.52
C ASP A 123 4.14 -0.67 -18.99
N ARG A 124 3.83 -1.76 -18.28
CA ARG A 124 2.63 -2.57 -18.54
C ARG A 124 1.34 -1.83 -18.24
N ALA A 125 1.32 -0.96 -17.22
CA ALA A 125 0.16 -0.11 -16.95
C ALA A 125 -0.06 0.92 -18.07
N ASN A 126 1.01 1.50 -18.62
CA ASN A 126 0.95 2.44 -19.73
C ASN A 126 0.48 1.78 -21.02
N LYS A 127 0.99 0.59 -21.32
CA LYS A 127 0.66 -0.17 -22.53
C LYS A 127 -0.75 -0.77 -22.46
N GLN A 128 -1.05 -1.51 -21.40
CA GLN A 128 -2.18 -2.46 -21.41
C GLN A 128 -3.44 -1.96 -20.71
N ILE A 129 -3.33 -1.01 -19.78
CA ILE A 129 -4.46 -0.56 -18.96
C ILE A 129 -4.74 0.90 -19.27
N HIS A 130 -5.87 1.20 -19.91
CA HIS A 130 -6.18 2.57 -20.33
C HIS A 130 -7.30 3.21 -19.52
N VAL A 131 -8.11 2.39 -18.84
CA VAL A 131 -9.35 2.82 -18.20
C VAL A 131 -9.31 2.56 -16.70
N ALA A 132 -9.76 3.55 -15.92
CA ALA A 132 -10.08 3.44 -14.50
C ALA A 132 -11.39 4.19 -14.20
N LEU A 133 -12.46 3.44 -13.96
CA LEU A 133 -13.80 3.98 -13.71
C LEU A 133 -14.18 3.83 -12.23
N PRO A 134 -14.51 4.91 -11.51
CA PRO A 134 -15.11 4.81 -10.20
C PRO A 134 -16.56 4.30 -10.32
N GLN A 135 -16.86 3.15 -9.72
CA GLN A 135 -18.22 2.59 -9.70
C GLN A 135 -19.07 3.16 -8.57
N GLY A 136 -18.42 3.50 -7.47
CA GLY A 136 -19.09 4.02 -6.29
C GLY A 136 -18.18 4.01 -5.09
N GLN A 137 -18.66 4.61 -4.03
CA GLN A 137 -17.93 4.79 -2.79
C GLN A 137 -18.81 4.41 -1.60
N LYS A 138 -18.16 3.99 -0.51
CA LYS A 138 -18.76 3.81 0.80
C LYS A 138 -17.69 4.01 1.88
N ASP A 139 -17.98 4.81 2.91
CA ASP A 139 -17.12 4.96 4.11
C ASP A 139 -15.66 5.32 3.77
N GLY A 140 -15.44 6.21 2.79
CA GLY A 140 -14.10 6.58 2.32
C GLY A 140 -13.38 5.52 1.46
N VAL A 141 -14.02 4.38 1.19
CA VAL A 141 -13.55 3.36 0.24
C VAL A 141 -14.20 3.58 -1.12
N VAL A 142 -13.40 3.84 -2.14
CA VAL A 142 -13.84 3.94 -3.53
C VAL A 142 -13.53 2.64 -4.26
N HIS A 143 -14.55 2.08 -4.90
CA HIS A 143 -14.43 0.91 -5.75
C HIS A 143 -14.28 1.33 -7.21
N PHE A 144 -13.15 0.95 -7.81
CA PHE A 144 -12.80 1.20 -9.19
C PHE A 144 -12.86 -0.08 -10.02
N ILE A 145 -13.10 0.12 -11.33
CA ILE A 145 -13.00 -0.91 -12.34
C ILE A 145 -11.99 -0.49 -13.39
N THR A 146 -11.09 -1.41 -13.72
CA THR A 146 -10.11 -1.25 -14.78
C THR A 146 -10.29 -2.34 -15.83
N ASN A 147 -9.82 -2.07 -17.05
CA ASN A 147 -9.74 -3.11 -18.07
C ASN A 147 -8.65 -4.14 -17.71
N ALA A 148 -8.85 -5.39 -18.12
CA ALA A 148 -7.78 -6.37 -18.12
C ALA A 148 -6.89 -6.22 -19.37
N SER A 149 -5.69 -6.80 -19.32
CA SER A 149 -4.82 -6.87 -20.49
C SER A 149 -5.36 -7.84 -21.54
N ARG A 150 -5.25 -7.49 -22.82
CA ARG A 150 -5.60 -8.40 -23.92
C ARG A 150 -4.87 -9.75 -23.86
N GLN A 151 -3.58 -9.75 -23.53
CA GLN A 151 -2.80 -10.99 -23.42
C GLN A 151 -3.41 -12.02 -22.45
N THR A 152 -4.05 -11.57 -21.37
CA THR A 152 -4.73 -12.47 -20.43
C THR A 152 -6.05 -12.99 -21.00
N THR A 153 -6.82 -12.14 -21.67
CA THR A 153 -8.10 -12.50 -22.28
C THR A 153 -7.97 -13.35 -23.55
N GLU A 154 -6.84 -13.25 -24.27
CA GLU A 154 -6.55 -14.10 -25.43
C GLU A 154 -6.05 -15.48 -25.02
N LYS A 155 -5.22 -15.56 -23.97
CA LYS A 155 -4.67 -16.84 -23.50
C LYS A 155 -5.71 -17.72 -22.81
N ASP A 156 -6.68 -17.11 -22.14
CA ASP A 156 -7.75 -17.82 -21.46
C ASP A 156 -9.09 -17.11 -21.70
N PRO A 157 -10.01 -17.71 -22.46
CA PRO A 157 -11.36 -17.17 -22.68
C PRO A 157 -12.17 -16.98 -21.39
N ARG A 158 -11.81 -17.70 -20.32
CA ARG A 158 -12.42 -17.57 -18.98
C ARG A 158 -11.75 -16.49 -18.14
N ALA A 159 -10.65 -15.89 -18.61
CA ALA A 159 -9.98 -14.82 -17.89
C ALA A 159 -10.87 -13.59 -17.75
N PRO A 160 -10.76 -12.89 -16.61
CA PRO A 160 -11.56 -11.72 -16.35
C PRO A 160 -11.26 -10.60 -17.35
N ARG A 161 -12.32 -10.00 -17.94
CA ARG A 161 -12.20 -8.85 -18.84
C ARG A 161 -11.92 -7.53 -18.13
N PHE A 162 -12.19 -7.48 -16.84
CA PHE A 162 -12.02 -6.33 -15.97
C PHE A 162 -11.56 -6.74 -14.59
N HIS A 163 -10.88 -5.81 -13.92
CA HIS A 163 -10.36 -5.97 -12.58
C HIS A 163 -10.99 -4.98 -11.62
N HIS A 164 -11.11 -5.42 -10.37
CA HIS A 164 -11.67 -4.65 -9.27
C HIS A 164 -10.54 -4.11 -8.41
N VAL A 165 -10.57 -2.81 -8.17
CA VAL A 165 -9.59 -2.12 -7.33
C VAL A 165 -10.33 -1.35 -6.24
N ASN A 166 -10.01 -1.65 -4.98
CA ASN A 166 -10.52 -0.89 -3.84
C ASN A 166 -9.43 0.06 -3.34
N VAL A 167 -9.81 1.31 -3.12
CA VAL A 167 -8.91 2.32 -2.56
C VAL A 167 -9.60 2.98 -1.37
N GLU A 168 -9.03 2.83 -0.19
CA GLU A 168 -9.47 3.52 1.03
C GLU A 168 -8.68 4.82 1.17
N PHE A 169 -9.38 5.94 1.19
CA PHE A 169 -8.80 7.26 1.39
C PHE A 169 -8.88 7.62 2.87
N LEU A 170 -7.74 7.66 3.56
CA LEU A 170 -7.73 7.74 5.01
C LEU A 170 -8.19 9.10 5.54
N ALA A 171 -7.90 10.19 4.81
CA ALA A 171 -8.38 11.52 5.14
C ALA A 171 -9.84 11.76 4.75
N PHE A 172 -10.53 10.80 4.12
CA PHE A 172 -11.87 11.03 3.60
C PHE A 172 -12.87 11.27 4.72
N ASN A 173 -12.91 10.40 5.73
CA ASN A 173 -13.84 10.54 6.86
C ASN A 173 -13.55 11.82 7.65
N GLU A 174 -12.28 12.16 7.88
CA GLU A 174 -11.87 13.44 8.50
C GLU A 174 -12.44 14.65 7.74
N LEU A 175 -12.41 14.62 6.41
CA LEU A 175 -12.93 15.70 5.57
C LEU A 175 -14.47 15.73 5.53
N VAL A 176 -15.14 14.59 5.61
CA VAL A 176 -16.61 14.55 5.67
C VAL A 176 -17.12 15.27 6.93
N PHE A 177 -16.51 15.01 8.09
CA PHE A 177 -16.92 15.59 9.37
C PHE A 177 -16.40 17.02 9.61
N ASN A 178 -15.55 17.55 8.74
CA ASN A 178 -15.04 18.90 8.89
C ASN A 178 -16.18 19.94 8.73
N PRO A 179 -16.42 20.86 9.68
CA PRO A 179 -17.51 21.84 9.55
C PRO A 179 -17.32 22.79 8.36
N ASP A 180 -16.08 23.09 7.98
CA ASP A 180 -15.77 24.09 6.96
C ASP A 180 -16.05 23.61 5.53
N LYS A 181 -16.25 24.59 4.64
CA LYS A 181 -16.31 24.34 3.20
C LYS A 181 -14.96 23.83 2.70
N ILE A 182 -14.97 22.62 2.16
CA ILE A 182 -13.77 21.98 1.62
C ILE A 182 -13.36 22.67 0.31
N LYS A 183 -12.17 23.28 0.30
CA LYS A 183 -11.55 23.85 -0.90
C LYS A 183 -11.06 22.73 -1.82
N THR A 184 -11.05 22.98 -3.13
CA THR A 184 -10.51 22.05 -4.14
C THR A 184 -9.04 21.69 -3.88
N THR A 185 -8.27 22.64 -3.35
CA THR A 185 -6.86 22.43 -2.93
C THR A 185 -6.74 21.43 -1.79
N THR A 186 -7.69 21.42 -0.85
CA THR A 186 -7.74 20.44 0.23
C THR A 186 -8.01 19.04 -0.32
N VAL A 187 -8.95 18.89 -1.25
CA VAL A 187 -9.20 17.61 -1.95
C VAL A 187 -7.94 17.12 -2.66
N GLN A 188 -7.24 18.00 -3.36
CA GLN A 188 -6.01 17.66 -4.06
C GLN A 188 -4.91 17.19 -3.10
N ASN A 189 -4.69 17.91 -2.01
CA ASN A 189 -3.56 17.65 -1.10
C ASN A 189 -3.85 16.49 -0.13
N ARG A 190 -5.08 16.38 0.37
CA ARG A 190 -5.46 15.39 1.40
C ARG A 190 -6.01 14.10 0.83
N LEU A 191 -6.62 14.11 -0.37
CA LEU A 191 -7.13 12.89 -1.01
C LEU A 191 -6.27 12.48 -2.21
N ALA A 192 -6.17 13.32 -3.24
CA ALA A 192 -5.50 12.92 -4.48
C ALA A 192 -3.98 12.69 -4.35
N LYS A 193 -3.33 13.40 -3.42
CA LYS A 193 -1.93 13.19 -3.00
C LYS A 193 -1.82 12.57 -1.61
N GLY A 194 -2.97 12.25 -1.02
CA GLY A 194 -3.08 11.79 0.36
C GLY A 194 -2.59 10.37 0.56
N LYS A 195 -2.73 9.91 1.80
CA LYS A 195 -2.45 8.52 2.17
C LYS A 195 -3.65 7.63 1.86
N VAL A 196 -3.37 6.48 1.26
CA VAL A 196 -4.35 5.51 0.83
C VAL A 196 -3.96 4.11 1.29
N LYS A 197 -4.96 3.23 1.39
CA LYS A 197 -4.76 1.78 1.37
C LYS A 197 -5.33 1.23 0.07
N ILE A 198 -4.75 0.15 -0.43
CA ILE A 198 -5.01 -0.38 -1.77
C ILE A 198 -5.30 -1.88 -1.74
N GLU A 199 -6.16 -2.32 -2.65
CA GLU A 199 -6.37 -3.73 -2.95
C GLU A 199 -6.77 -3.91 -4.40
N CYS A 200 -6.24 -4.94 -5.06
CA CYS A 200 -6.69 -5.38 -6.37
C CYS A 200 -6.96 -6.89 -6.37
N ASP A 201 -7.94 -7.31 -7.15
CA ASP A 201 -8.32 -8.71 -7.33
C ASP A 201 -7.41 -9.48 -8.32
N CYS A 202 -6.49 -8.80 -9.01
CA CYS A 202 -5.62 -9.46 -9.98
C CYS A 202 -4.59 -10.38 -9.31
N GLY A 203 -4.18 -11.42 -10.03
CA GLY A 203 -3.19 -12.39 -9.55
C GLY A 203 -1.90 -11.71 -9.10
N ARG A 204 -1.36 -10.75 -9.88
CA ARG A 204 -0.14 -9.99 -9.55
C ARG A 204 -0.23 -9.37 -8.16
N PHE A 205 -1.33 -8.71 -7.80
CA PHE A 205 -1.48 -8.16 -6.46
C PHE A 205 -1.66 -9.26 -5.41
N LYS A 206 -2.58 -10.21 -5.65
CA LYS A 206 -2.95 -11.26 -4.71
C LYS A 206 -1.76 -12.12 -4.26
N TYR A 207 -0.91 -12.56 -5.19
CA TYR A 207 0.14 -13.53 -4.90
C TYR A 207 1.55 -12.94 -4.79
N TRP A 208 1.82 -11.74 -5.33
CA TRP A 208 3.16 -11.13 -5.26
C TRP A 208 3.25 -9.96 -4.27
N LEU A 209 2.19 -9.16 -4.15
CA LEU A 209 2.26 -7.84 -3.49
C LEU A 209 1.41 -7.74 -2.21
N ARG A 210 0.41 -8.61 -2.03
CA ARG A 210 -0.52 -8.55 -0.90
C ARG A 210 0.20 -8.75 0.43
N TYR A 211 1.19 -9.64 0.49
CA TYR A 211 2.01 -9.83 1.69
C TYR A 211 2.74 -8.54 2.07
N LEU A 212 3.45 -7.90 1.13
CA LEU A 212 4.17 -6.66 1.39
C LEU A 212 3.23 -5.55 1.87
N ASN A 213 2.07 -5.39 1.23
CA ASN A 213 1.06 -4.41 1.64
C ASN A 213 0.40 -4.78 2.98
N THR A 214 0.39 -6.05 3.37
CA THR A 214 -0.07 -6.49 4.69
C THR A 214 0.94 -6.10 5.76
N VAL A 215 2.22 -6.38 5.52
CA VAL A 215 3.32 -5.98 6.40
C VAL A 215 3.37 -4.47 6.57
N ALA A 216 3.18 -3.70 5.50
CA ALA A 216 3.15 -2.24 5.55
C ALA A 216 1.85 -1.64 6.13
N GLY A 217 0.81 -2.45 6.38
CA GLY A 217 -0.49 -1.96 6.85
C GLY A 217 -1.28 -1.15 5.81
N THR A 218 -0.95 -1.31 4.53
CA THR A 218 -1.51 -0.56 3.39
C THR A 218 -2.58 -1.33 2.62
N VAL A 219 -2.98 -2.51 3.09
CA VAL A 219 -4.03 -3.34 2.48
C VAL A 219 -5.42 -2.99 3.04
N VAL A 220 -6.42 -2.83 2.16
CA VAL A 220 -7.84 -2.61 2.55
C VAL A 220 -8.53 -3.93 2.92
N GLY A 221 -8.35 -4.95 2.09
CA GLY A 221 -9.03 -6.23 2.27
C GLY A 221 -8.19 -7.26 3.00
N ARG A 222 -8.06 -8.45 2.41
CA ARG A 222 -7.48 -9.60 3.11
C ARG A 222 -6.01 -9.36 3.44
N LYS A 223 -5.67 -9.51 4.73
CA LYS A 223 -4.29 -9.57 5.20
C LYS A 223 -3.68 -10.92 4.84
N GLU A 224 -2.54 -10.88 4.16
CA GLU A 224 -1.75 -12.05 3.78
C GLU A 224 -0.56 -12.19 4.73
N GLY A 225 -0.55 -13.26 5.52
CA GLY A 225 0.57 -13.57 6.42
C GLY A 225 1.66 -14.42 5.77
N GLY A 226 1.43 -14.92 4.55
CA GLY A 226 2.35 -15.82 3.86
C GLY A 226 3.39 -15.09 3.02
N PHE A 227 4.67 -15.27 3.36
CA PHE A 227 5.78 -14.74 2.56
C PHE A 227 5.81 -15.37 1.13
N PRO A 228 5.80 -14.56 0.05
CA PRO A 228 5.66 -15.05 -1.33
C PRO A 228 6.97 -15.58 -1.92
N LYS A 229 7.45 -16.72 -1.41
CA LYS A 229 8.76 -17.33 -1.72
C LYS A 229 9.02 -17.54 -3.21
N GLU A 230 8.06 -18.11 -3.94
CA GLU A 230 8.23 -18.47 -5.35
C GLU A 230 7.97 -17.30 -6.30
N LYS A 231 7.02 -16.43 -5.93
CA LYS A 231 6.50 -15.40 -6.83
C LYS A 231 7.25 -14.08 -6.67
N ASN A 232 7.59 -13.69 -5.45
CA ASN A 232 8.30 -12.44 -5.15
C ASN A 232 9.34 -12.64 -4.04
N PRO A 233 10.44 -13.38 -4.31
CA PRO A 233 11.47 -13.65 -3.31
C PRO A 233 12.17 -12.37 -2.82
N GLY A 234 12.31 -11.37 -3.70
CA GLY A 234 12.97 -10.10 -3.39
C GLY A 234 12.08 -9.04 -2.74
N LEU A 235 10.79 -9.32 -2.51
CA LEU A 235 9.82 -8.34 -1.98
C LEU A 235 9.82 -6.99 -2.72
N THR A 236 9.96 -7.02 -4.04
CA THR A 236 10.02 -5.81 -4.86
C THR A 236 8.64 -5.40 -5.37
N GLY A 237 8.44 -4.07 -5.50
CA GLY A 237 7.22 -3.46 -6.01
C GLY A 237 6.10 -3.35 -4.98
N ILE A 238 5.19 -2.38 -5.18
CA ILE A 238 4.08 -2.12 -4.25
C ILE A 238 2.71 -2.29 -4.92
N ALA A 239 2.57 -1.84 -6.17
CA ALA A 239 1.30 -1.86 -6.90
C ALA A 239 1.41 -2.63 -8.22
N CYS A 240 0.30 -3.26 -8.59
CA CYS A 240 0.13 -3.84 -9.92
C CYS A 240 -0.30 -2.77 -10.92
N LYS A 241 -0.23 -3.10 -12.21
CA LYS A 241 -0.66 -2.22 -13.31
C LYS A 241 -2.05 -1.60 -13.16
N HIS A 242 -3.01 -2.33 -12.58
CA HIS A 242 -4.38 -1.81 -12.36
C HIS A 242 -4.41 -0.73 -11.29
N ILE A 243 -3.72 -0.95 -10.18
CA ILE A 243 -3.61 0.03 -9.09
C ILE A 243 -2.88 1.28 -9.60
N LEU A 244 -1.81 1.12 -10.38
CA LEU A 244 -1.08 2.24 -10.98
C LEU A 244 -1.99 3.11 -11.86
N ARG A 245 -2.83 2.51 -12.72
CA ARG A 245 -3.80 3.28 -13.51
C ARG A 245 -4.82 4.00 -12.65
N VAL A 246 -5.30 3.37 -11.57
CA VAL A 246 -6.23 4.02 -10.63
C VAL A 246 -5.56 5.18 -9.90
N MET A 247 -4.33 5.03 -9.41
CA MET A 247 -3.58 6.11 -8.76
C MET A 247 -3.33 7.28 -9.72
N HIS A 248 -3.03 6.99 -10.99
CA HIS A 248 -2.91 8.00 -12.02
C HIS A 248 -4.22 8.75 -12.26
N PHE A 249 -5.36 8.02 -12.35
CA PHE A 249 -6.68 8.64 -12.46
C PHE A 249 -7.00 9.52 -11.26
N VAL A 250 -6.74 9.06 -10.03
CA VAL A 250 -6.96 9.81 -8.78
C VAL A 250 -6.18 11.13 -8.77
N LYS A 251 -4.94 11.14 -9.28
CA LYS A 251 -4.14 12.36 -9.43
C LYS A 251 -4.68 13.32 -10.49
N SER A 252 -5.35 12.81 -11.52
CA SER A 252 -5.85 13.61 -12.64
C SER A 252 -6.97 14.56 -12.23
N GLN A 253 -7.19 15.62 -13.02
CA GLN A 253 -8.28 16.57 -12.78
C GLN A 253 -9.67 15.91 -12.72
N PRO A 254 -10.05 15.00 -13.64
CA PRO A 254 -11.30 14.23 -13.50
C PRO A 254 -11.42 13.44 -12.19
N GLY A 255 -10.33 12.81 -11.74
CA GLY A 255 -10.33 12.08 -10.47
C GLY A 255 -10.50 13.00 -9.26
N GLN A 256 -9.85 14.16 -9.26
CA GLN A 256 -10.03 15.18 -8.22
C GLN A 256 -11.47 15.71 -8.19
N HIS A 257 -12.08 15.95 -9.35
CA HIS A 257 -13.50 16.34 -9.43
C HIS A 257 -14.42 15.24 -8.89
N TYR A 258 -14.16 13.98 -9.24
CA TYR A 258 -14.92 12.85 -8.71
C TYR A 258 -14.84 12.80 -7.18
N LEU A 259 -13.64 12.92 -6.59
CA LEU A 259 -13.45 12.90 -5.14
C LEU A 259 -14.15 14.07 -4.45
N ALA A 260 -14.11 15.28 -5.04
CA ALA A 260 -14.84 16.43 -4.52
C ALA A 260 -16.35 16.20 -4.53
N GLN A 261 -16.89 15.63 -5.62
CA GLN A 261 -18.31 15.28 -5.71
C GLN A 261 -18.69 14.15 -4.74
N ALA A 262 -17.82 13.16 -4.55
CA ALA A 262 -18.03 12.08 -3.59
C ALA A 262 -18.14 12.61 -2.16
N LEU A 263 -17.24 13.51 -1.76
CA LEU A 263 -17.30 14.21 -0.47
C LEU A 263 -18.58 15.02 -0.31
N ALA A 264 -18.93 15.82 -1.33
CA ALA A 264 -20.14 16.64 -1.29
C ALA A 264 -21.41 15.79 -1.15
N LYS A 265 -21.48 14.65 -1.86
CA LYS A 265 -22.60 13.71 -1.78
C LYS A 265 -22.73 13.10 -0.37
N GLU A 266 -21.61 12.73 0.25
CA GLU A 266 -21.64 12.10 1.58
C GLU A 266 -21.98 13.09 2.69
N ARG A 267 -21.51 14.34 2.58
CA ARG A 267 -21.86 15.43 3.51
C ARG A 267 -23.32 15.84 3.45
N THR A 268 -23.95 15.77 2.28
CA THR A 268 -25.31 16.30 2.07
C THR A 268 -26.41 15.26 2.21
N LYS A 269 -26.13 13.98 1.91
CA LYS A 269 -27.15 12.93 1.93
C LYS A 269 -27.23 12.22 3.27
N GLN A 270 -26.30 11.29 3.49
CA GLN A 270 -26.21 10.49 4.71
C GLN A 270 -24.84 9.83 4.74
N VAL A 271 -24.14 9.97 5.86
CA VAL A 271 -22.84 9.34 6.09
C VAL A 271 -22.98 7.81 6.06
N GLY A 272 -22.05 7.15 5.39
CA GLY A 272 -21.97 5.68 5.29
C GLY A 272 -22.99 5.01 4.37
N GLN A 273 -23.81 5.79 3.66
CA GLN A 273 -24.58 5.26 2.54
C GLN A 273 -23.69 5.01 1.32
N ARG A 274 -23.98 3.94 0.60
CA ARG A 274 -23.24 3.63 -0.62
C ARG A 274 -23.70 4.52 -1.77
N HIS A 275 -22.83 5.43 -2.19
CA HIS A 275 -23.08 6.29 -3.34
C HIS A 275 -22.58 5.65 -4.63
N ARG A 276 -23.48 5.43 -5.58
CA ARG A 276 -23.18 4.81 -6.89
C ARG A 276 -23.03 5.87 -7.96
N VAL A 277 -22.16 5.58 -8.92
CA VAL A 277 -22.05 6.36 -10.15
C VAL A 277 -23.09 5.85 -11.14
N GLY A 278 -23.80 6.78 -11.81
CA GLY A 278 -24.83 6.44 -12.78
C GLY A 278 -24.24 5.73 -14.00
N LYS A 279 -25.02 4.86 -14.67
CA LYS A 279 -24.57 4.17 -15.89
C LYS A 279 -24.12 5.16 -16.97
N ASN A 280 -24.90 6.22 -17.20
CA ASN A 280 -24.60 7.24 -18.21
C ASN A 280 -23.32 8.01 -17.89
N GLU A 281 -23.08 8.32 -16.61
CA GLU A 281 -21.85 8.98 -16.16
C GLU A 281 -20.62 8.09 -16.37
N ASN A 282 -20.72 6.80 -16.05
CA ASN A 282 -19.66 5.82 -16.31
C ASN A 282 -19.33 5.70 -17.81
N ILE A 283 -20.35 5.67 -18.67
CA ILE A 283 -20.16 5.58 -20.13
C ILE A 283 -19.48 6.84 -20.67
N ARG A 284 -19.90 8.01 -20.20
CA ARG A 284 -19.27 9.28 -20.56
C ARG A 284 -17.80 9.29 -20.13
N GLN A 285 -17.51 8.95 -18.88
CA GLN A 285 -16.14 8.86 -18.38
C GLN A 285 -15.30 7.85 -19.17
N LEU A 286 -15.88 6.71 -19.54
CA LEU A 286 -15.23 5.72 -20.38
C LEU A 286 -14.85 6.31 -21.75
N SER A 287 -15.78 6.97 -22.43
CA SER A 287 -15.49 7.61 -23.72
C SER A 287 -14.39 8.68 -23.63
N GLU A 288 -14.42 9.52 -22.59
CA GLU A 288 -13.41 10.55 -22.37
C GLU A 288 -12.02 9.94 -22.11
N GLN A 289 -11.94 8.84 -21.35
CA GLN A 289 -10.69 8.13 -21.08
C GLN A 289 -10.14 7.42 -22.32
N ILE A 290 -11.00 6.84 -23.16
CA ILE A 290 -10.60 6.21 -24.43
C ILE A 290 -9.96 7.23 -25.38
N VAL A 291 -10.58 8.41 -25.55
CA VAL A 291 -10.02 9.47 -26.41
C VAL A 291 -8.65 9.93 -25.90
N ARG A 292 -8.47 10.00 -24.58
CA ARG A 292 -7.21 10.44 -23.97
C ARG A 292 -6.18 9.31 -23.84
N ALA A 293 -6.54 8.06 -24.11
CA ALA A 293 -5.74 6.89 -23.81
C ALA A 293 -4.32 6.96 -24.39
N ASN A 294 -4.20 7.44 -25.64
CA ASN A 294 -2.95 7.53 -26.40
C ASN A 294 -2.22 8.88 -26.26
N THR A 295 -2.67 9.75 -25.37
CA THR A 295 -2.01 11.06 -25.17
C THR A 295 -0.83 10.94 -24.22
N LYS A 296 0.25 11.70 -24.46
CA LYS A 296 1.42 11.78 -23.55
C LYS A 296 1.05 12.19 -22.12
N ARG A 297 -0.06 12.93 -21.94
CA ARG A 297 -0.59 13.33 -20.62
C ARG A 297 -1.22 12.16 -19.85
N ASN A 298 -1.52 11.05 -20.51
CA ASN A 298 -2.07 9.85 -19.88
C ASN A 298 -0.99 8.80 -19.54
N GLU A 299 0.28 9.11 -19.81
CA GLU A 299 1.41 8.28 -19.40
C GLU A 299 1.71 8.45 -17.91
N ILE A 300 1.81 7.32 -17.22
CA ILE A 300 2.26 7.23 -15.84
C ILE A 300 3.77 7.41 -15.84
N LYS A 301 4.23 8.52 -15.26
CA LYS A 301 5.66 8.83 -15.09
C LYS A 301 6.00 8.80 -13.60
N PRO A 302 6.84 7.87 -13.14
CA PRO A 302 7.30 7.87 -11.76
C PRO A 302 8.24 9.05 -11.54
N ASN A 303 8.20 9.65 -10.36
CA ASN A 303 9.19 10.63 -9.94
C ASN A 303 10.01 10.06 -8.79
N LEU A 304 10.76 8.99 -9.10
CA LEU A 304 11.53 8.24 -8.12
C LEU A 304 12.56 9.13 -7.43
N MET A 305 13.34 9.89 -8.18
CA MET A 305 14.39 10.77 -7.64
C MET A 305 13.84 11.76 -6.60
N ARG A 306 12.69 12.37 -6.88
CA ARG A 306 12.07 13.32 -5.95
C ARG A 306 11.56 12.63 -4.69
N GLU A 307 11.00 11.43 -4.81
CA GLU A 307 10.50 10.69 -3.65
C GLU A 307 11.64 10.11 -2.79
N VAL A 308 12.69 9.57 -3.41
CA VAL A 308 13.90 9.14 -2.72
C VAL A 308 14.51 10.31 -1.96
N ALA A 309 14.70 11.47 -2.61
CA ALA A 309 15.21 12.66 -1.95
C ALA A 309 14.34 13.14 -0.78
N LYS A 310 13.01 12.98 -0.85
CA LYS A 310 12.11 13.29 0.29
C LYS A 310 12.29 12.31 1.45
N ILE A 311 12.43 11.02 1.15
CA ILE A 311 12.65 9.99 2.17
C ILE A 311 14.01 10.22 2.84
N GLU A 312 15.06 10.47 2.05
CA GLU A 312 16.40 10.80 2.56
C GLU A 312 16.39 12.04 3.43
N ARG A 313 15.75 13.13 2.98
CA ARG A 313 15.62 14.36 3.80
C ARG A 313 14.90 14.10 5.12
N LYS A 314 13.86 13.27 5.12
CA LYS A 314 13.15 12.89 6.36
C LYS A 314 14.04 12.05 7.27
N ALA A 315 14.78 11.09 6.70
CA ALA A 315 15.71 10.26 7.45
C ALA A 315 16.84 11.12 8.06
N GLN A 316 17.42 12.03 7.30
CA GLN A 316 18.43 12.99 7.77
C GLN A 316 17.87 13.91 8.86
N ALA A 317 16.66 14.43 8.70
CA ALA A 317 16.02 15.26 9.71
C ALA A 317 15.76 14.48 11.01
N ALA A 318 15.31 13.23 10.91
CA ALA A 318 15.11 12.35 12.05
C ALA A 318 16.44 12.02 12.76
N ALA A 319 17.48 11.68 12.01
CA ALA A 319 18.82 11.44 12.53
C ALA A 319 19.38 12.69 13.25
N ASN A 320 19.26 13.86 12.64
CA ASN A 320 19.68 15.14 13.23
C ASN A 320 18.90 15.47 14.50
N ALA A 321 17.59 15.20 14.54
CA ALA A 321 16.78 15.38 15.74
C ALA A 321 17.22 14.43 16.87
N LEU A 322 17.58 13.19 16.54
CA LEU A 322 18.04 12.19 17.48
C LEU A 322 19.43 12.55 18.05
N LEU A 323 20.34 13.02 17.19
CA LEU A 323 21.64 13.55 17.58
C LEU A 323 21.51 14.79 18.48
N LYS A 324 20.59 15.72 18.17
CA LYS A 324 20.30 16.87 19.04
C LYS A 324 19.80 16.44 20.42
N LYS A 325 18.90 15.45 20.47
CA LYS A 325 18.43 14.88 21.75
C LYS A 325 19.57 14.26 22.53
N GLN A 326 20.39 13.41 21.91
CA GLN A 326 21.55 12.79 22.55
C GLN A 326 22.54 13.83 23.07
N LYS A 327 22.87 14.86 22.28
CA LYS A 327 23.71 15.96 22.73
C LYS A 327 23.11 16.66 23.94
N ALA A 328 21.81 16.99 23.93
CA ALA A 328 21.16 17.60 25.08
C ALA A 328 21.19 16.72 26.34
N THR A 329 21.03 15.40 26.20
CA THR A 329 21.17 14.44 27.32
C THR A 329 22.61 14.42 27.85
N GLN A 330 23.62 14.42 26.95
CA GLN A 330 25.03 14.48 27.33
C GLN A 330 25.37 15.79 28.03
N THR A 331 24.88 16.93 27.55
CA THR A 331 25.12 18.24 28.19
C THR A 331 24.49 18.28 29.58
N LYS A 332 23.28 17.72 29.77
CA LYS A 332 22.67 17.58 31.10
C LYS A 332 23.51 16.68 32.02
N ALA A 333 23.97 15.54 31.52
CA ALA A 333 24.82 14.64 32.30
C ALA A 333 26.15 15.30 32.71
N GLN A 334 26.78 16.04 31.81
CA GLN A 334 28.01 16.82 32.09
C GLN A 334 27.77 17.95 33.10
N ALA A 335 26.64 18.67 32.99
CA ALA A 335 26.26 19.69 33.96
C ALA A 335 26.07 19.10 35.36
N ILE A 336 25.40 17.95 35.48
CA ILE A 336 25.23 17.23 36.75
C ILE A 336 26.57 16.75 37.30
N GLN A 337 27.47 16.23 36.46
CA GLN A 337 28.82 15.85 36.89
C GLN A 337 29.63 17.05 37.39
N LYS A 338 29.53 18.21 36.72
CA LYS A 338 30.20 19.45 37.16
C LYS A 338 29.65 19.96 38.49
N LEU A 339 28.34 19.89 38.69
CA LEU A 339 27.71 20.21 39.98
C LEU A 339 28.20 19.27 41.08
N LYS A 340 28.32 17.96 40.81
CA LYS A 340 28.89 16.98 41.75
C LYS A 340 30.34 17.27 42.10
N SER A 341 31.18 17.65 41.11
CA SER A 341 32.57 18.00 41.39
C SER A 341 32.70 19.26 42.26
N LEU A 342 31.87 20.27 42.02
CA LEU A 342 31.89 21.51 42.82
C LEU A 342 31.41 21.28 44.25
N HIS A 343 30.40 20.42 44.43
CA HIS A 343 29.96 19.95 45.75
C HIS A 343 31.08 19.21 46.48
N SER A 344 31.78 18.29 45.81
CA SER A 344 32.92 17.56 46.41
C SER A 344 34.12 18.45 46.77
N MET A 345 34.27 19.60 46.11
CA MET A 345 35.30 20.60 46.41
C MET A 345 34.89 21.58 47.53
N GLY A 346 33.69 21.44 48.10
CA GLY A 346 33.18 22.28 49.19
C GLY A 346 32.73 23.68 48.77
N LEU A 347 32.63 23.94 47.45
CA LEU A 347 32.21 25.23 46.90
C LEU A 347 30.67 25.40 46.84
N LEU A 348 29.92 24.34 47.15
CA LEU A 348 28.47 24.27 47.07
C LEU A 348 27.94 23.59 48.33
N THR A 349 26.98 24.21 49.02
CA THR A 349 26.32 23.59 50.19
C THR A 349 25.34 22.50 49.75
N ASP A 350 25.04 21.55 50.65
CA ASP A 350 24.11 20.43 50.38
C ASP A 350 22.73 20.92 49.90
N SER A 351 22.22 22.01 50.49
CA SER A 351 20.96 22.63 50.10
C SER A 351 20.99 23.24 48.70
N GLU A 352 22.11 23.86 48.32
CA GLU A 352 22.24 24.48 47.00
C GLU A 352 22.44 23.42 45.90
N PHE A 353 23.16 22.33 46.20
CA PHE A 353 23.33 21.20 45.29
C PHE A 353 21.99 20.49 44.99
N GLU A 354 21.14 20.28 45.99
CA GLU A 354 19.80 19.70 45.78
C GLU A 354 18.91 20.57 44.87
N ILE A 355 18.93 21.89 45.07
CA ILE A 355 18.11 22.82 44.28
C ILE A 355 18.58 22.88 42.82
N LEU A 356 19.90 22.87 42.60
CA LEU A 356 20.50 22.99 41.27
C LEU A 356 20.50 21.67 40.48
N SER A 357 20.48 20.52 41.16
CA SER A 357 20.45 19.19 40.51
C SER A 357 19.04 18.71 40.13
N LYS A 358 17.98 19.30 40.70
CA LYS A 358 16.56 18.97 40.40
C LYS A 358 15.98 19.73 39.20
N LYS A 359 16.70 20.71 38.63
CA LYS A 359 16.35 21.43 37.39
C LYS A 359 17.00 20.76 36.17
#